data_AF-A0A7X8ABE0-F1
#
_entry.id   AF-A0A7X8ABE0-F1
#
_cell.length_a   1.000
_cell.length_b   1.000
_cell.length_c   1.000
_cell.angle_alpha   90.00
_cell.angle_beta   90.00
_cell.angle_gamma   90.00
#
_symmetry.space_group_name_H-M   'P 1'
#
loop_
_entity.id
_entity.type
_entity.pdbx_description
1 polymer ?
#
loop_
_entity_poly.entity_id
_entity_poly.type
_entity_poly.pdbx_seq_one_letter_code
_entity_poly.pdbx_strand_id
1 'polypeptide(L)'
;MKKMIFICMMMLPFVLFACSKNDDNAPTKANFDNLGIASVTINGKSYNVKEGLLDGITGQNMVLTGSQYTESTKKAQMEYAIILSSQQTLSCVVQSKYTDVLISVNAESKDNIQTCTVQVSRKGYEEVLIYKFVQKTLVQ
;
A
#
# COMPACT_ATOMS: atom_id res chain seq x y z
N MET A 1 -67.39 -31.69 35.47
CA MET A 1 -66.64 -31.35 36.69
C MET A 1 -65.15 -31.29 36.35
N LYS A 2 -64.50 -30.23 36.86
CA LYS A 2 -63.07 -30.00 37.09
C LYS A 2 -62.08 -30.07 35.91
N LYS A 3 -61.70 -28.85 35.52
CA LYS A 3 -60.42 -28.44 34.90
C LYS A 3 -59.22 -29.12 35.58
N MET A 4 -58.36 -29.80 34.81
CA MET A 4 -56.95 -29.99 35.17
C MET A 4 -56.15 -28.89 34.47
N ILE A 5 -55.78 -27.86 35.23
CA ILE A 5 -54.74 -26.91 34.85
C ILE A 5 -53.44 -27.48 35.42
N PHE A 6 -52.59 -28.02 34.55
CA PHE A 6 -51.23 -28.43 34.90
C PHE A 6 -50.35 -27.19 34.77
N ILE A 7 -50.05 -26.56 35.91
CA ILE A 7 -48.97 -25.56 36.02
C ILE A 7 -47.66 -26.34 36.12
N CYS A 8 -46.86 -26.28 35.06
CA CYS A 8 -45.44 -26.57 35.09
C CYS A 8 -44.82 -25.59 34.09
N MET A 9 -44.54 -24.35 34.50
CA MET A 9 -43.25 -23.95 35.05
C MET A 9 -42.09 -24.49 34.21
N MET A 10 -41.76 -23.78 33.12
CA MET A 10 -40.40 -23.58 32.64
C MET A 10 -40.42 -22.61 31.47
N MET A 11 -40.34 -21.32 31.78
CA MET A 11 -40.02 -20.28 30.81
C MET A 11 -38.81 -19.50 31.32
N LEU A 12 -37.69 -19.75 30.62
CA LEU A 12 -36.43 -19.03 30.54
C LEU A 12 -35.55 -18.94 31.80
N PRO A 13 -34.26 -19.27 31.62
CA PRO A 13 -33.35 -18.18 31.30
C PRO A 13 -32.72 -18.31 29.92
N PHE A 14 -32.59 -17.16 29.27
CA PHE A 14 -31.76 -16.90 28.11
C PHE A 14 -30.37 -17.50 28.33
N VAL A 15 -30.03 -18.53 27.57
CA VAL A 15 -28.64 -18.94 27.38
C VAL A 15 -28.21 -18.46 26.00
N LEU A 16 -28.06 -17.14 25.86
CA LEU A 16 -27.28 -16.56 24.77
C LEU A 16 -25.79 -16.80 25.08
N PHE A 17 -25.34 -18.05 24.94
CA PHE A 17 -23.93 -18.27 24.61
C PHE A 17 -23.74 -18.00 23.12
N ALA A 18 -23.92 -16.73 22.74
CA ALA A 18 -23.14 -16.19 21.65
C ALA A 18 -21.70 -16.10 22.18
N CYS A 19 -20.95 -17.20 22.04
CA CYS A 19 -19.51 -17.07 21.89
C CYS A 19 -19.29 -16.33 20.56
N SER A 20 -19.43 -15.00 20.59
CA SER A 20 -18.57 -14.16 19.79
C SER A 20 -17.16 -14.55 20.23
N LYS A 21 -16.50 -15.40 19.44
CA LYS A 21 -15.06 -15.30 19.37
C LYS A 21 -14.84 -13.87 18.87
N ASN A 22 -14.69 -12.95 19.82
CA ASN A 22 -13.83 -11.81 19.58
C ASN A 22 -12.48 -12.43 19.29
N ASP A 23 -12.26 -12.73 18.01
CA ASP A 23 -10.93 -12.80 17.47
C ASP A 23 -10.36 -11.40 17.72
N ASP A 24 -9.72 -11.25 18.88
CA ASP A 24 -8.74 -10.22 19.21
C ASP A 24 -7.52 -10.38 18.28
N ASN A 25 -7.76 -10.53 16.99
CA ASN A 25 -6.75 -10.32 15.97
C ASN A 25 -6.63 -8.81 15.84
N ALA A 26 -5.85 -8.21 16.73
CA ALA A 26 -5.30 -6.88 16.52
C ALA A 26 -4.84 -6.80 15.05
N PRO A 27 -5.20 -5.75 14.30
CA PRO A 27 -4.86 -5.65 12.89
C PRO A 27 -3.35 -5.87 12.76
N THR A 28 -2.97 -6.93 12.06
CA THR A 28 -1.55 -7.24 11.86
C THR A 28 -0.94 -6.06 11.12
N LYS A 29 0.05 -5.41 11.73
CA LYS A 29 0.78 -4.29 11.13
C LYS A 29 1.23 -4.67 9.72
N ALA A 30 0.98 -3.79 8.73
CA ALA A 30 1.38 -4.04 7.36
C ALA A 30 2.90 -4.27 7.27
N ASN A 31 3.31 -5.29 6.51
CA ASN A 31 4.70 -5.55 6.21
C ASN A 31 4.97 -5.48 4.71
N PHE A 32 5.47 -4.33 4.25
CA PHE A 32 5.75 -4.08 2.84
C PHE A 32 6.97 -4.85 2.30
N ASP A 33 7.79 -5.45 3.16
CA ASP A 33 8.89 -6.33 2.71
C ASP A 33 8.36 -7.60 2.03
N ASN A 34 7.11 -7.99 2.32
CA ASN A 34 6.42 -9.10 1.67
C ASN A 34 6.29 -8.91 0.14
N LEU A 35 6.32 -7.67 -0.33
CA LEU A 35 6.29 -7.33 -1.76
C LEU A 35 7.63 -7.61 -2.45
N GLY A 36 8.71 -7.81 -1.70
CA GLY A 36 10.01 -8.23 -2.22
C GLY A 36 10.65 -7.26 -3.21
N ILE A 37 10.30 -5.98 -3.16
CA ILE A 37 10.80 -4.97 -4.09
C ILE A 37 12.33 -4.88 -3.94
N ALA A 38 13.04 -5.24 -5.02
CA ALA A 38 14.49 -5.26 -5.05
C ALA A 38 15.06 -3.88 -5.37
N SER A 39 14.50 -3.24 -6.40
CA SER A 39 14.96 -1.95 -6.87
C SER A 39 13.87 -1.19 -7.62
N VAL A 40 13.99 0.13 -7.60
CA VAL A 40 13.22 1.04 -8.45
C VAL A 40 14.20 1.79 -9.34
N THR A 41 14.02 1.70 -10.65
CA THR A 41 14.82 2.42 -11.64
C THR A 41 14.04 3.60 -12.17
N ILE A 42 14.58 4.80 -12.01
CA ILE A 42 13.96 6.06 -12.43
C ILE A 42 14.92 6.77 -13.37
N ASN A 43 14.46 7.09 -14.57
CA ASN A 43 15.27 7.75 -15.60
C ASN A 43 16.62 7.04 -15.86
N GLY A 44 16.61 5.71 -15.83
CA GLY A 44 17.79 4.85 -16.02
C GLY A 44 18.66 4.65 -14.77
N LYS A 45 18.40 5.36 -13.67
CA LYS A 45 19.14 5.21 -12.41
C LYS A 45 18.40 4.27 -11.45
N SER A 46 19.09 3.23 -11.00
CA SER A 46 18.54 2.25 -10.05
C SER A 46 18.75 2.70 -8.60
N TYR A 47 17.71 2.53 -7.79
CA TYR A 47 17.68 2.79 -6.35
C TYR A 47 17.28 1.51 -5.62
N ASN A 48 18.01 1.19 -4.55
CA ASN A 48 17.63 0.12 -3.64
C ASN A 48 16.38 0.53 -2.84
N VAL A 49 15.62 -0.46 -2.39
CA VAL A 49 14.45 -0.23 -1.54
C VAL A 49 14.68 -0.80 -0.15
N LYS A 50 14.38 0.00 0.88
CA LYS A 50 14.40 -0.40 2.29
C LYS A 50 13.12 0.09 2.96
N GLU A 51 12.36 -0.83 3.57
CA GLU A 51 11.09 -0.51 4.24
C GLU A 51 10.09 0.23 3.33
N GLY A 52 10.08 -0.13 2.05
CA GLY A 52 9.25 0.52 1.02
C GLY A 52 9.75 1.90 0.56
N LEU A 53 10.83 2.43 1.12
CA LEU A 53 11.43 3.71 0.72
C LEU A 53 12.64 3.51 -0.20
N LEU A 54 12.85 4.45 -1.12
CA LEU A 54 14.07 4.52 -1.91
C LEU A 54 15.27 4.93 -1.04
N ASP A 55 16.32 4.12 -1.08
CA ASP A 55 17.57 4.39 -0.40
C ASP A 55 18.53 5.21 -1.28
N GLY A 56 19.40 6.00 -0.66
CA GLY A 56 20.46 6.75 -1.36
C GLY A 56 19.98 7.93 -2.24
N ILE A 57 18.78 8.47 -1.99
CA ILE A 57 18.26 9.63 -2.74
C ILE A 57 18.88 10.98 -2.33
N THR A 58 19.55 11.06 -1.17
CA THR A 58 20.17 12.30 -0.68
C THR A 58 21.28 12.78 -1.63
N GLY A 59 21.27 14.08 -1.96
CA GLY A 59 22.23 14.67 -2.91
C GLY A 59 21.94 14.37 -4.38
N GLN A 60 20.77 13.80 -4.68
CA GLN A 60 20.27 13.62 -6.03
C GLN A 60 19.24 14.69 -6.38
N ASN A 61 18.90 14.76 -7.66
CA ASN A 61 17.81 15.56 -8.21
C ASN A 61 16.41 15.04 -7.82
N MET A 62 16.28 14.38 -6.66
CA MET A 62 15.09 13.70 -6.21
C MET A 62 14.93 13.86 -4.71
N VAL A 63 13.69 14.10 -4.26
CA VAL A 63 13.36 14.25 -2.84
C VAL A 63 12.04 13.56 -2.52
N LEU A 64 11.97 12.91 -1.35
CA LEU A 64 10.70 12.41 -0.79
C LEU A 64 9.89 13.63 -0.31
N THR A 65 8.73 13.87 -0.91
CA THR A 65 7.86 15.01 -0.59
C THR A 65 6.70 14.65 0.32
N GLY A 66 6.37 13.36 0.42
CA GLY A 66 5.28 12.91 1.29
C GLY A 66 5.19 11.40 1.38
N SER A 67 4.52 10.96 2.45
CA SER A 67 4.18 9.56 2.66
C SER A 67 2.80 9.47 3.31
N GLN A 68 1.94 8.57 2.82
CA GLN A 68 0.64 8.29 3.40
C GLN A 68 0.54 6.79 3.69
N TYR A 69 0.11 6.44 4.90
CA TYR A 69 -0.17 5.07 5.29
C TYR A 69 -1.61 4.93 5.76
N THR A 70 -2.32 3.94 5.21
CA THR A 70 -3.70 3.61 5.56
C THR A 70 -3.75 2.21 6.14
N GLU A 71 -3.84 2.11 7.47
CA GLU A 71 -3.75 0.85 8.20
C GLU A 71 -4.87 -0.13 7.83
N SER A 72 -6.11 0.35 7.70
CA SER A 72 -7.28 -0.48 7.38
C SER A 72 -7.22 -1.18 6.02
N THR A 73 -6.43 -0.63 5.09
CA THR A 73 -6.26 -1.20 3.73
C THR A 73 -4.83 -1.68 3.49
N LYS A 74 -3.96 -1.65 4.52
CA LYS A 74 -2.53 -1.97 4.43
C LYS A 74 -1.84 -1.32 3.23
N LYS A 75 -2.25 -0.09 2.93
CA LYS A 75 -1.80 0.67 1.76
C LYS A 75 -0.82 1.74 2.19
N ALA A 76 0.32 1.79 1.53
CA ALA A 76 1.28 2.89 1.64
C ALA A 76 1.44 3.61 0.30
N GLN A 77 1.62 4.92 0.34
CA GLN A 77 1.95 5.75 -0.80
C GLN A 77 3.16 6.62 -0.46
N MET A 78 4.18 6.58 -1.31
CA MET A 78 5.39 7.37 -1.21
C MET A 78 5.45 8.34 -2.39
N GLU A 79 5.59 9.63 -2.11
CA GLU A 79 5.62 10.68 -3.12
C GLU A 79 7.02 11.26 -3.25
N TYR A 80 7.50 11.31 -4.48
CA TYR A 80 8.83 11.81 -4.81
C TYR A 80 8.74 12.90 -5.87
N ALA A 81 9.43 14.02 -5.64
CA ALA A 81 9.63 15.05 -6.64
C ALA A 81 11.00 14.87 -7.29
N ILE A 82 11.07 15.04 -8.61
CA ILE A 82 12.27 14.97 -9.43
C ILE A 82 12.47 16.31 -10.11
N ILE A 83 13.62 16.94 -9.88
CA ILE A 83 13.97 18.27 -10.39
C ILE A 83 15.10 18.13 -11.40
N LEU A 84 14.81 18.33 -12.68
CA LEU A 84 15.82 18.20 -13.73
C LEU A 84 16.17 19.57 -14.33
N SER A 85 17.45 19.71 -14.70
CA SER A 85 17.99 20.89 -15.41
C SER A 85 17.78 20.82 -16.93
N SER A 86 17.39 19.67 -17.47
CA SER A 86 17.12 19.45 -18.89
C SER A 86 15.87 18.59 -19.09
N GLN A 87 15.22 18.73 -20.23
CA GLN A 87 14.05 17.94 -20.55
C GLN A 87 14.44 16.46 -20.75
N GLN A 88 13.81 15.58 -19.97
CA GLN A 88 13.97 14.13 -20.05
C GLN A 88 12.59 13.49 -19.96
N THR A 89 12.37 12.38 -20.66
CA THR A 89 11.15 11.57 -20.47
C THR A 89 11.25 10.83 -19.14
N LEU A 90 10.19 10.93 -18.33
CA LEU A 90 10.08 10.18 -17.08
C LEU A 90 9.87 8.70 -17.39
N SER A 91 10.74 7.85 -16.86
CA SER A 91 10.60 6.40 -16.94
C SER A 91 10.74 5.80 -15.55
N CYS A 92 9.84 4.89 -15.16
CA CYS A 92 9.97 4.12 -13.92
C CYS A 92 9.83 2.64 -14.19
N VAL A 93 10.73 1.87 -13.60
CA VAL A 93 10.69 0.40 -13.62
C VAL A 93 10.87 -0.08 -12.19
N VAL A 94 10.04 -1.02 -11.77
CA VAL A 94 10.17 -1.67 -10.46
C VAL A 94 10.49 -3.13 -10.69
N GLN A 95 11.43 -3.65 -9.92
CA GLN A 95 11.79 -5.06 -9.92
C GLN A 95 11.50 -5.66 -8.55
N SER A 96 10.93 -6.85 -8.54
CA SER A 96 10.74 -7.65 -7.32
C SER A 96 11.52 -8.96 -7.42
N LYS A 97 11.90 -9.49 -6.26
CA LYS A 97 12.51 -10.82 -6.10
C LYS A 97 11.50 -11.94 -6.30
N TYR A 98 10.20 -11.64 -6.19
CA TYR A 98 9.15 -12.64 -6.30
C TYR A 98 8.41 -12.54 -7.64
N THR A 99 8.11 -13.69 -8.24
CA THR A 99 7.47 -13.79 -9.56
C THR A 99 5.95 -13.60 -9.51
N ASP A 100 5.35 -13.66 -8.32
CA ASP A 100 3.92 -13.52 -8.05
C ASP A 100 3.53 -12.07 -7.65
N VAL A 101 4.45 -11.13 -7.83
CA VAL A 101 4.25 -9.70 -7.62
C VAL A 101 3.65 -9.07 -8.87
N LEU A 102 2.57 -8.33 -8.67
CA LEU A 102 1.87 -7.58 -9.69
C LEU A 102 2.36 -6.13 -9.61
N ILE A 103 2.89 -5.63 -10.73
CA ILE A 103 3.38 -4.26 -10.86
C ILE A 103 2.53 -3.58 -11.94
N SER A 104 1.82 -2.52 -11.55
CA SER A 104 1.10 -1.66 -12.47
C SER A 104 1.82 -0.33 -12.55
N VAL A 105 2.11 0.12 -13.77
CA VAL A 105 2.77 1.41 -14.03
C VAL A 105 1.82 2.26 -14.86
N ASN A 106 1.51 3.45 -14.36
CA ASN A 106 0.75 4.46 -15.09
C ASN A 106 1.62 5.72 -15.21
N ALA A 107 1.85 6.17 -16.44
CA ALA A 107 2.60 7.37 -16.74
C ALA A 107 1.70 8.37 -17.48
N GLU A 108 1.69 9.61 -17.00
CA GLU A 108 0.90 10.70 -17.56
C GLU A 108 1.74 11.98 -17.66
N SER A 109 1.38 12.86 -18.59
CA SER A 109 2.07 14.14 -18.80
C SER A 109 1.05 15.25 -18.98
N LYS A 110 1.15 16.30 -18.16
CA LYS A 110 0.28 17.47 -18.19
C LYS A 110 1.04 18.72 -17.74
N ASP A 111 0.88 19.84 -18.45
CA ASP A 111 1.42 21.15 -18.04
C ASP A 111 2.91 21.14 -17.65
N ASN A 112 3.76 20.48 -18.45
CA ASN A 112 5.21 20.27 -18.20
C ASN A 112 5.56 19.44 -16.95
N ILE A 113 4.57 18.77 -16.37
CA ILE A 113 4.71 17.82 -15.28
C ILE A 113 4.48 16.42 -15.84
N GLN A 114 5.47 15.55 -15.66
CA GLN A 114 5.34 14.13 -15.93
C GLN A 114 5.15 13.41 -14.60
N THR A 115 4.11 12.59 -14.51
CA THR A 115 3.83 11.78 -13.34
C THR A 115 3.92 10.31 -13.70
N CYS A 116 4.56 9.54 -12.84
CA CYS A 116 4.66 8.10 -12.97
C CYS A 116 4.23 7.47 -11.64
N THR A 117 3.10 6.77 -11.68
CA THR A 117 2.53 6.07 -10.54
C THR A 117 2.79 4.58 -10.71
N VAL A 118 3.54 3.99 -9.79
CA VAL A 118 3.78 2.55 -9.74
C VAL A 118 3.05 1.96 -8.55
N GLN A 119 2.16 1.01 -8.80
CA GLN A 119 1.50 0.23 -7.77
C GLN A 119 2.07 -1.17 -7.75
N VAL A 120 2.47 -1.62 -6.56
CA VAL A 120 3.02 -2.96 -6.31
C VAL A 120 2.11 -3.70 -5.34
N SER A 121 1.70 -4.90 -5.70
CA SER A 121 1.00 -5.84 -4.84
C SER A 121 1.51 -7.26 -5.07
N ARG A 122 1.17 -8.20 -4.19
CA ARG A 122 1.59 -9.60 -4.33
C ARG A 122 0.42 -10.54 -4.10
N LYS A 123 0.32 -11.59 -4.91
CA LYS A 123 -0.76 -12.58 -4.76
C LYS A 123 -0.71 -13.22 -3.36
N GLY A 124 -1.84 -13.20 -2.65
CA GLY A 124 -1.96 -13.76 -1.30
C GLY A 124 -1.54 -12.84 -0.17
N TYR A 125 -1.15 -11.60 -0.48
CA TYR A 125 -0.83 -10.55 0.49
C TYR A 125 -1.79 -9.37 0.32
N GLU A 126 -2.08 -8.70 1.43
CA GLU A 126 -3.01 -7.56 1.45
C GLU A 126 -2.27 -6.23 1.25
N GLU A 127 -0.95 -6.21 1.47
CA GLU A 127 -0.15 -5.01 1.33
C GLU A 127 -0.13 -4.48 -0.10
N VAL A 128 -0.31 -3.16 -0.22
CA VAL A 128 -0.17 -2.43 -1.47
C VAL A 128 0.76 -1.24 -1.26
N LEU A 129 1.83 -1.17 -2.04
CA LEU A 129 2.75 -0.03 -2.03
C LEU A 129 2.63 0.75 -3.32
N ILE A 130 2.45 2.06 -3.20
CA ILE A 130 2.38 2.99 -4.32
C ILE A 130 3.58 3.93 -4.27
N TYR A 131 4.28 4.02 -5.38
CA TYR A 131 5.24 5.08 -5.65
C TYR A 131 4.64 6.09 -6.61
N LYS A 132 4.72 7.37 -6.27
CA LYS A 132 4.32 8.47 -7.15
C LYS A 132 5.52 9.36 -7.41
N PHE A 133 6.04 9.30 -8.62
CA PHE A 133 7.15 10.14 -9.09
C PHE A 133 6.60 11.30 -9.88
N VAL A 134 6.90 12.52 -9.46
CA VAL A 134 6.49 13.75 -10.13
C VAL A 134 7.74 14.47 -10.62
N GLN A 135 7.90 14.54 -11.94
CA GLN A 135 9.01 15.22 -12.58
C GLN A 135 8.55 16.56 -13.13
N LYS A 136 9.19 17.63 -12.70
CA LYS A 136 9.01 18.97 -13.25
C LYS A 136 10.29 19.39 -13.99
N THR A 137 10.13 19.82 -15.22
CA THR A 137 11.25 20.43 -15.97
C THR A 137 11.30 21.91 -15.59
N LEU A 138 12.45 22.39 -15.12
CA LEU A 138 12.68 23.82 -14.95
C LEU A 138 12.85 24.41 -16.35
N VAL A 139 11.85 25.18 -16.80
CA VAL A 139 11.98 25.96 -18.02
C VAL A 139 13.00 27.06 -17.71
N GLN A 140 14.14 27.04 -18.39
CA GLN A 140 15.12 28.14 -18.37
C GLN A 140 14.59 29.31 -19.18
#